data_AF-A0A223N2Q9-F1
#
_entry.id   AF-A0A223N2Q9-F1
#
_cell.length_a   1.000
_cell.length_b   1.000
_cell.length_c   1.000
_cell.angle_alpha   90.00
_cell.angle_beta   90.00
_cell.angle_gamma   90.00
#
_symmetry.space_group_name_H-M   'P 1'
#
loop_
_entity.id
_entity.type
_entity.pdbx_description
1 polymer ?
#
loop_
_entity_poly.entity_id
_entity_poly.type
_entity_poly.pdbx_seq_one_letter_code
_entity_poly.pdbx_strand_id
1 'polypeptide(L)'
;MEKLLNKFGYYKRKPKSNITPVITYREPESPEKNTQRLKEIVAEGNNWFRARTQNSNAKTGVFFSIVLLIEHKLSHLLTCIDPDIKESMLGKKIDTLKSFINIYEFEDKAEKKEFRELLPPLHEVKNIRNKLAHDLMKSSIEFKELPRTLAYVRKRDKDFVNNVLGKIEDDGEKSCVLLAKFGFMFSVELAHVAMTVEL
;
A
#
# COMPACT_ATOMS: atom_id res chain seq x y z
N MET A 1 14.63 29.05 -4.92
CA MET A 1 14.68 29.13 -6.40
C MET A 1 14.24 27.83 -7.08
N GLU A 2 14.69 26.65 -6.64
CA GLU A 2 14.28 25.34 -7.21
C GLU A 2 12.76 25.09 -7.25
N LYS A 3 12.03 25.46 -6.18
CA LYS A 3 10.56 25.27 -6.12
C LYS A 3 9.78 26.09 -7.15
N LEU A 4 10.32 27.24 -7.57
CA LEU A 4 9.73 28.09 -8.61
C LEU A 4 10.02 27.52 -10.01
N LEU A 5 11.24 27.04 -10.26
CA LEU A 5 11.64 26.46 -11.54
C LEU A 5 10.92 25.14 -11.87
N ASN A 6 10.57 24.35 -10.86
CA ASN A 6 9.72 23.17 -11.01
C ASN A 6 8.28 23.50 -11.45
N LYS A 7 7.75 24.67 -11.07
CA LYS A 7 6.38 25.10 -11.40
C LYS A 7 6.25 25.55 -12.87
N PHE A 8 7.37 25.90 -13.51
CA PHE A 8 7.44 26.35 -14.91
C PHE A 8 7.99 25.27 -15.87
N GLY A 9 8.13 24.01 -15.44
CA GLY A 9 8.49 22.90 -16.33
C GLY A 9 9.94 22.88 -16.81
N TYR A 10 10.85 23.63 -16.17
CA TYR A 10 12.26 23.73 -16.58
C TYR A 10 13.13 22.51 -16.21
N TYR A 11 12.65 21.61 -15.35
CA TYR A 11 13.27 20.29 -15.20
C TYR A 11 12.76 19.37 -16.32
N LYS A 12 13.56 19.30 -17.39
CA LYS A 12 13.47 18.24 -18.41
C LYS A 12 13.21 16.90 -17.71
N ARG A 13 12.16 16.18 -18.13
CA ARG A 13 12.01 14.75 -17.84
C ARG A 13 13.39 14.10 -17.97
N LYS A 14 13.83 13.33 -16.96
CA LYS A 14 15.06 12.52 -17.09
C LYS A 14 14.99 11.86 -18.47
N PRO A 15 15.99 12.05 -19.35
CA PRO A 15 15.95 11.47 -20.68
C PRO A 15 15.71 9.98 -20.51
N LYS A 16 14.74 9.43 -21.25
CA LYS A 16 14.61 7.97 -21.35
C LYS A 16 16.00 7.48 -21.74
N SER A 17 16.54 6.57 -20.95
CA SER A 17 17.81 5.92 -21.26
C SER A 17 17.74 5.41 -22.71
N ASN A 18 18.53 6.00 -23.60
CA ASN A 18 18.73 5.51 -24.97
C ASN A 18 19.59 4.23 -25.00
N ILE A 19 19.95 3.70 -23.82
CA ILE A 19 20.64 2.43 -23.69
C ILE A 19 19.63 1.34 -24.06
N THR A 20 19.79 0.81 -25.26
CA THR A 20 19.17 -0.47 -25.61
C THR A 20 19.83 -1.52 -24.70
N PRO A 21 19.08 -2.21 -23.83
CA PRO A 21 19.66 -3.22 -22.96
C PRO A 21 20.26 -4.33 -23.83
N VAL A 22 21.58 -4.48 -23.78
CA VAL A 22 22.29 -5.60 -24.41
C VAL A 22 22.30 -6.75 -23.42
N ILE A 23 21.81 -7.91 -23.85
CA ILE A 23 21.88 -9.12 -23.04
C ILE A 23 23.33 -9.62 -23.06
N THR A 24 23.95 -9.71 -21.88
CA THR A 24 25.25 -10.35 -21.72
C THR A 24 25.05 -11.84 -21.51
N TYR A 25 25.53 -12.65 -22.44
CA TYR A 25 25.50 -14.10 -22.33
C TYR A 25 26.71 -14.60 -21.55
N ARG A 26 26.51 -15.65 -20.74
CA ARG A 26 27.57 -16.30 -19.98
C ARG A 26 28.06 -17.50 -20.80
N GLU A 27 29.38 -17.67 -20.91
CA GLU A 27 29.94 -18.89 -21.48
C GLU A 27 29.61 -20.09 -20.57
N PRO A 28 29.17 -21.23 -21.12
CA PRO A 28 28.95 -22.45 -20.36
C PRO A 28 30.23 -22.89 -19.62
N GLU A 29 30.09 -23.30 -18.35
CA GLU A 29 31.18 -23.92 -17.59
C GLU A 29 31.19 -25.45 -17.84
N SER A 30 31.71 -26.26 -16.91
CA SER A 30 31.62 -27.72 -17.02
C SER A 30 30.17 -28.23 -16.89
N PRO A 31 29.86 -29.43 -17.43
CA PRO A 31 28.53 -30.05 -17.31
C PRO A 31 27.99 -30.10 -15.87
N GLU A 32 28.85 -30.39 -14.88
CA GLU A 32 28.49 -30.49 -13.47
C GLU A 32 28.11 -29.12 -12.90
N LYS A 33 28.91 -28.09 -13.19
CA LYS A 33 28.63 -26.71 -12.74
C LYS A 33 27.36 -26.16 -13.36
N ASN A 34 27.15 -26.39 -14.66
CA ASN A 34 25.94 -25.98 -15.36
C ASN A 34 24.70 -26.70 -14.80
N THR A 35 24.82 -28.00 -14.50
CA THR A 35 23.74 -28.80 -13.89
C THR A 35 23.39 -28.29 -12.49
N GLN A 36 24.41 -27.98 -11.66
CA GLN A 36 24.19 -27.45 -10.32
C GLN A 36 23.48 -26.09 -10.35
N ARG A 37 23.94 -25.19 -11.23
CA ARG A 37 23.31 -23.87 -11.42
C ARG A 37 21.87 -23.99 -11.91
N LEU A 38 21.59 -24.91 -12.84
CA LEU A 38 20.23 -25.17 -13.30
C LEU A 38 19.33 -25.60 -12.13
N LYS A 39 19.81 -26.52 -11.28
CA LYS A 39 19.08 -26.95 -10.07
C LYS A 39 18.81 -25.79 -9.13
N GLU A 40 19.78 -24.89 -8.92
CA GLU A 40 19.61 -23.71 -8.06
C GLU A 40 18.54 -22.76 -8.60
N ILE A 41 18.60 -22.42 -9.89
CA ILE A 41 17.62 -21.53 -10.56
C ILE A 41 16.21 -22.15 -10.50
N VAL A 42 16.09 -23.45 -10.77
CA VAL A 42 14.80 -24.15 -10.72
C VAL A 42 14.27 -24.27 -9.29
N ALA A 43 15.14 -24.45 -8.30
CA ALA A 43 14.75 -24.59 -6.90
C ALA A 43 14.41 -23.26 -6.22
N GLU A 44 14.91 -22.13 -6.73
CA GLU A 44 14.78 -20.81 -6.08
C GLU A 44 13.34 -20.49 -5.66
N GLY A 45 12.39 -20.52 -6.59
CA GLY A 45 10.97 -20.26 -6.29
C GLY A 45 10.36 -21.24 -5.28
N ASN A 46 10.75 -22.52 -5.34
CA ASN A 46 10.27 -23.54 -4.41
C ASN A 46 10.82 -23.36 -2.99
N ASN A 47 12.07 -22.89 -2.87
CA ASN A 47 12.68 -22.61 -1.57
C ASN A 47 11.95 -21.46 -0.87
N TRP A 48 11.59 -20.41 -1.61
CA TRP A 48 10.79 -19.30 -1.09
C TRP A 48 9.40 -19.74 -0.65
N PHE A 49 8.74 -20.60 -1.43
CA PHE A 49 7.44 -21.15 -1.07
C PHE A 49 7.52 -22.01 0.20
N ARG A 50 8.53 -22.88 0.30
CA ARG A 50 8.76 -23.76 1.48
C ARG A 50 9.11 -22.98 2.75
N ALA A 51 9.68 -21.79 2.62
CA ALA A 51 9.98 -20.92 3.76
C ALA A 51 8.72 -20.31 4.41
N ARG A 52 7.54 -20.40 3.76
CA ARG A 52 6.29 -19.88 4.31
C ARG A 52 5.74 -20.82 5.37
N THR A 53 5.39 -20.25 6.51
CA THR A 53 4.71 -20.95 7.61
C THR A 53 3.21 -20.66 7.60
N GLN A 54 2.41 -21.54 8.22
CA GLN A 54 0.98 -21.30 8.41
C GLN A 54 0.72 -19.94 9.09
N ASN A 55 1.52 -19.58 10.08
CA ASN A 55 1.42 -18.29 10.77
C ASN A 55 1.69 -17.10 9.83
N SER A 56 2.74 -17.17 9.00
CA SER A 56 3.04 -16.11 8.02
C SER A 56 1.95 -15.94 6.96
N ASN A 57 1.37 -17.05 6.50
CA ASN A 57 0.26 -17.05 5.55
C ASN A 57 -1.01 -16.47 6.19
N ALA A 58 -1.30 -16.82 7.45
CA ALA A 58 -2.45 -16.28 8.17
C ALA A 58 -2.36 -14.75 8.31
N LYS A 59 -1.19 -14.21 8.71
CA LYS A 59 -0.96 -12.77 8.81
C LYS A 59 -1.09 -12.05 7.46
N THR A 60 -0.56 -12.66 6.40
CA THR A 60 -0.73 -12.16 5.03
C THR A 60 -2.21 -12.13 4.63
N GLY A 61 -2.97 -13.18 4.96
CA GLY A 61 -4.41 -13.23 4.75
C GLY A 61 -5.17 -12.14 5.51
N VAL A 62 -4.85 -11.93 6.79
CA VAL A 62 -5.44 -10.85 7.61
C VAL A 62 -5.19 -9.49 6.97
N PHE A 63 -3.96 -9.23 6.51
CA PHE A 63 -3.66 -7.99 5.80
C PHE A 63 -4.53 -7.80 4.56
N PHE A 64 -4.56 -8.79 3.66
CA PHE A 64 -5.35 -8.67 2.43
C PHE A 64 -6.83 -8.47 2.73
N SER A 65 -7.37 -9.12 3.77
CA SER A 65 -8.74 -8.89 4.24
C SER A 65 -8.97 -7.44 4.68
N ILE A 66 -8.04 -6.84 5.44
CA ILE A 66 -8.14 -5.42 5.84
C ILE A 66 -8.08 -4.51 4.60
N VAL A 67 -7.20 -4.79 3.64
CA VAL A 67 -7.11 -4.01 2.39
C VAL A 67 -8.39 -4.11 1.59
N LEU A 68 -8.98 -5.32 1.46
CA LEU A 68 -10.25 -5.52 0.77
C LEU A 68 -11.39 -4.74 1.43
N LEU A 69 -11.41 -4.65 2.76
CA LEU A 69 -12.39 -3.83 3.49
C LEU A 69 -12.21 -2.33 3.19
N ILE A 70 -10.97 -1.84 3.19
CA ILE A 70 -10.65 -0.46 2.81
C ILE A 70 -11.09 -0.19 1.36
N GLU A 71 -10.79 -1.11 0.43
CA GLU A 71 -11.21 -1.01 -0.96
C GLU A 71 -12.72 -0.99 -1.11
N HIS A 72 -13.44 -1.83 -0.37
CA HIS A 72 -14.89 -1.88 -0.38
C HIS A 72 -15.49 -0.54 0.09
N LYS A 73 -14.96 0.04 1.17
CA LYS A 73 -15.42 1.35 1.68
C LYS A 73 -15.12 2.49 0.72
N LEU A 74 -13.94 2.47 0.08
CA LEU A 74 -13.62 3.40 -1.01
C LEU A 74 -14.62 3.27 -2.15
N SER A 75 -14.86 2.06 -2.66
CA SER A 75 -15.81 1.85 -3.75
C SER A 75 -17.18 2.41 -3.40
N HIS A 76 -17.66 2.13 -2.18
CA HIS A 76 -18.98 2.56 -1.75
C HIS A 76 -19.15 4.08 -1.75
N LEU A 77 -18.18 4.84 -1.23
CA LEU A 77 -18.27 6.31 -1.29
C LEU A 77 -18.14 6.82 -2.73
N LEU A 78 -17.25 6.24 -3.52
CA LEU A 78 -16.83 6.82 -4.80
C LEU A 78 -17.77 6.53 -5.97
N THR A 79 -18.81 5.70 -5.79
CA THR A 79 -19.85 5.50 -6.81
C THR A 79 -20.55 6.80 -7.20
N CYS A 80 -20.65 7.75 -6.27
CA CYS A 80 -21.21 9.07 -6.53
C CYS A 80 -20.42 9.92 -7.55
N ILE A 81 -19.18 9.54 -7.86
CA ILE A 81 -18.32 10.22 -8.84
C ILE A 81 -18.04 9.34 -10.05
N ASP A 82 -17.84 8.04 -9.82
CA ASP A 82 -17.43 7.07 -10.83
C ASP A 82 -18.20 5.77 -10.59
N PRO A 83 -19.35 5.55 -11.27
CA PRO A 83 -20.20 4.38 -11.05
C PRO A 83 -19.48 3.04 -11.25
N ASP A 84 -18.44 3.01 -12.09
CA ASP A 84 -17.65 1.83 -12.41
C ASP A 84 -16.43 1.64 -11.49
N ILE A 85 -16.27 2.47 -10.45
CA ILE A 85 -15.10 2.46 -9.56
C ILE A 85 -14.91 1.14 -8.81
N LYS A 86 -15.97 0.35 -8.66
CA LYS A 86 -15.95 -0.94 -7.96
C LYS A 86 -14.93 -1.91 -8.56
N GLU A 87 -14.86 -1.96 -9.89
CA GLU A 87 -13.97 -2.84 -10.66
C GLU A 87 -12.54 -2.29 -10.80
N SER A 88 -12.33 -1.04 -10.40
CA SER A 88 -11.03 -0.40 -10.51
C SER A 88 -10.03 -0.90 -9.47
N MET A 89 -8.74 -0.95 -9.81
CA MET A 89 -7.68 -1.28 -8.85
C MET A 89 -7.57 -0.22 -7.73
N LEU A 90 -7.08 -0.62 -6.54
CA LEU A 90 -6.87 0.28 -5.39
C LEU A 90 -6.17 1.60 -5.74
N GLY A 91 -5.20 1.58 -6.66
CA GLY A 91 -4.54 2.81 -7.14
C GLY A 91 -5.49 3.83 -7.73
N LYS A 92 -6.38 3.40 -8.63
CA LYS A 92 -7.41 4.24 -9.25
C LYS A 92 -8.45 4.68 -8.23
N LYS A 93 -8.84 3.81 -7.28
CA LYS A 93 -9.72 4.18 -6.15
C LYS A 93 -9.13 5.32 -5.31
N ILE A 94 -7.83 5.29 -5.00
CA ILE A 94 -7.15 6.37 -4.26
C ILE A 94 -7.11 7.67 -5.07
N ASP A 95 -6.85 7.58 -6.38
CA ASP A 95 -6.85 8.75 -7.25
C ASP A 95 -8.25 9.37 -7.36
N THR A 96 -9.30 8.54 -7.45
CA THR A 96 -10.69 9.00 -7.43
C THR A 96 -11.07 9.61 -6.07
N LEU A 97 -10.60 9.05 -4.93
CA LEU A 97 -10.76 9.69 -3.62
C LEU A 97 -10.09 11.07 -3.56
N LYS A 98 -8.90 11.23 -4.17
CA LYS A 98 -8.27 12.55 -4.25
C LYS A 98 -9.12 13.54 -5.04
N SER A 99 -9.77 13.10 -6.12
CA SER A 99 -10.72 13.91 -6.88
C SER A 99 -11.95 14.25 -6.04
N PHE A 100 -12.54 13.26 -5.36
CA PHE A 100 -13.64 13.44 -4.41
C PHE A 100 -13.34 14.57 -3.42
N ILE A 101 -12.20 14.51 -2.74
CA ILE A 101 -11.80 15.51 -1.74
C ILE A 101 -11.67 16.92 -2.34
N ASN A 102 -11.32 17.03 -3.62
CA ASN A 102 -11.17 18.33 -4.26
C ASN A 102 -12.52 18.98 -4.56
N ILE A 103 -13.51 18.18 -4.96
CA ILE A 103 -14.83 18.66 -5.36
C ILE A 103 -15.86 18.70 -4.23
N TYR A 104 -15.72 17.85 -3.21
CA TYR A 104 -16.61 17.82 -2.06
C TYR A 104 -16.53 19.15 -1.27
N GLU A 105 -17.70 19.66 -0.92
CA GLU A 105 -17.90 20.89 -0.16
C GLU A 105 -17.88 20.58 1.35
N PHE A 106 -16.68 20.53 1.93
CA PHE A 106 -16.48 20.43 3.38
C PHE A 106 -16.99 21.69 4.09
N GLU A 107 -17.46 21.55 5.34
CA GLU A 107 -17.97 22.67 6.14
C GLU A 107 -16.89 23.74 6.33
N ASP A 108 -15.64 23.30 6.52
CA ASP A 108 -14.49 24.19 6.60
C ASP A 108 -13.19 23.62 5.99
N LYS A 109 -12.17 24.49 5.95
CA LYS A 109 -10.85 24.14 5.40
C LYS A 109 -10.05 23.18 6.28
N ALA A 110 -10.31 23.14 7.58
CA ALA A 110 -9.65 22.25 8.52
C ALA A 110 -10.14 20.82 8.32
N GLU A 111 -11.45 20.61 8.19
CA GLU A 111 -12.08 19.32 7.90
C GLU A 111 -11.51 18.71 6.60
N LYS A 112 -11.51 19.50 5.51
CA LYS A 112 -10.88 19.09 4.23
C LYS A 112 -9.41 18.68 4.41
N LYS A 113 -8.67 19.41 5.24
CA LYS A 113 -7.25 19.13 5.50
C LYS A 113 -7.08 17.83 6.28
N GLU A 114 -7.92 17.58 7.29
CA GLU A 114 -7.89 16.36 8.09
C GLU A 114 -8.27 15.14 7.26
N PHE A 115 -9.29 15.25 6.41
CA PHE A 115 -9.69 14.17 5.51
C PHE A 115 -8.61 13.86 4.46
N ARG A 116 -7.85 14.88 3.99
CA ARG A 116 -6.66 14.65 3.14
C ARG A 116 -5.57 13.83 3.82
N GLU A 117 -5.51 13.79 5.15
CA GLU A 117 -4.52 12.98 5.87
C GLU A 117 -4.76 11.47 5.73
N LEU A 118 -5.89 11.04 5.19
CA LEU A 118 -6.16 9.63 4.85
C LEU A 118 -5.31 9.13 3.67
N LEU A 119 -4.89 10.04 2.76
CA LEU A 119 -4.22 9.67 1.50
C LEU A 119 -2.82 9.06 1.72
N PRO A 120 -1.93 9.60 2.58
CA PRO A 120 -0.59 9.02 2.76
C PRO A 120 -0.60 7.57 3.29
N PRO A 121 -1.38 7.23 4.35
CA PRO A 121 -1.56 5.83 4.75
C PRO A 121 -2.10 4.93 3.63
N LEU A 122 -3.08 5.38 2.84
CA LEU A 122 -3.60 4.60 1.71
C LEU A 122 -2.54 4.29 0.65
N HIS A 123 -1.69 5.27 0.32
CA HIS A 123 -0.58 5.05 -0.62
C HIS A 123 0.46 4.06 -0.05
N GLU A 124 0.74 4.12 1.25
CA GLU A 124 1.60 3.17 1.95
C GLU A 124 1.04 1.74 1.87
N VAL A 125 -0.25 1.57 2.20
CA VAL A 125 -0.99 0.30 2.09
C VAL A 125 -0.96 -0.24 0.67
N LYS A 126 -1.23 0.60 -0.35
CA LYS A 126 -1.17 0.21 -1.77
C LYS A 126 0.21 -0.33 -2.14
N ASN A 127 1.27 0.34 -1.70
CA ASN A 127 2.64 -0.05 -2.04
C ASN A 127 3.01 -1.39 -1.39
N ILE A 128 2.62 -1.62 -0.12
CA ILE A 128 2.83 -2.89 0.57
C ILE A 128 2.05 -4.02 -0.11
N ARG A 129 0.76 -3.78 -0.42
CA ARG A 129 -0.09 -4.74 -1.13
C ARG A 129 0.50 -5.16 -2.47
N ASN A 130 1.00 -4.21 -3.25
CA ASN A 130 1.62 -4.51 -4.53
C ASN A 130 2.94 -5.28 -4.39
N LYS A 131 3.76 -4.99 -3.37
CA LYS A 131 4.94 -5.80 -3.07
C LYS A 131 4.54 -7.23 -2.73
N LEU A 132 3.63 -7.43 -1.79
CA LEU A 132 3.16 -8.78 -1.40
C LEU A 132 2.52 -9.56 -2.55
N ALA A 133 1.82 -8.88 -3.46
CA ALA A 133 1.16 -9.52 -4.59
C ALA A 133 2.11 -9.91 -5.74
N HIS A 134 3.27 -9.24 -5.86
CA HIS A 134 4.16 -9.41 -7.02
C HIS A 134 5.57 -9.89 -6.64
N ASP A 135 5.96 -9.83 -5.37
CA ASP A 135 7.25 -10.26 -4.87
C ASP A 135 7.10 -11.55 -4.06
N LEU A 136 7.49 -12.68 -4.68
CA LEU A 136 7.45 -13.99 -4.03
C LEU A 136 8.37 -14.07 -2.81
N MET A 137 9.40 -13.22 -2.73
CA MET A 137 10.34 -13.14 -1.61
C MET A 137 9.76 -12.36 -0.42
N LYS A 138 8.71 -11.54 -0.64
CA LYS A 138 8.02 -10.83 0.44
C LYS A 138 6.95 -11.74 1.04
N SER A 139 7.22 -12.28 2.23
CA SER A 139 6.34 -13.24 2.93
C SER A 139 5.58 -12.65 4.12
N SER A 140 5.90 -11.42 4.53
CA SER A 140 5.28 -10.75 5.66
C SER A 140 5.35 -9.23 5.53
N ILE A 141 4.58 -8.54 6.37
CA ILE A 141 4.61 -7.09 6.53
C ILE A 141 5.39 -6.79 7.78
N GLU A 142 6.22 -5.75 7.69
CA GLU A 142 6.99 -5.26 8.82
C GLU A 142 6.43 -3.92 9.27
N PHE A 143 6.43 -3.69 10.58
CA PHE A 143 5.86 -2.48 11.18
C PHE A 143 6.58 -1.22 10.69
N LYS A 144 7.88 -1.34 10.40
CA LYS A 144 8.69 -0.25 9.83
C LYS A 144 8.23 0.20 8.44
N GLU A 145 7.43 -0.61 7.73
CA GLU A 145 6.85 -0.27 6.44
C GLU A 145 5.58 0.59 6.57
N LEU A 146 5.09 0.81 7.81
CA LEU A 146 3.85 1.53 8.11
C LEU A 146 4.03 2.91 8.82
N PRO A 147 5.07 3.72 8.54
CA PRO A 147 5.32 4.95 9.29
C PRO A 147 4.21 6.01 9.12
N ARG A 148 3.57 6.11 7.95
CA ARG A 148 2.48 7.08 7.71
C ARG A 148 1.21 6.64 8.39
N THR A 149 0.90 5.36 8.33
CA THR A 149 -0.23 4.75 9.05
C THR A 149 -0.05 4.93 10.56
N LEU A 150 1.14 4.66 11.10
CA LEU A 150 1.45 4.86 12.52
C LEU A 150 1.30 6.33 12.93
N ALA A 151 1.81 7.26 12.14
CA ALA A 151 1.68 8.69 12.42
C ALA A 151 0.22 9.14 12.43
N TYR A 152 -0.59 8.65 11.48
CA TYR A 152 -2.01 8.94 11.41
C TYR A 152 -2.76 8.43 12.65
N VAL A 153 -2.56 7.16 13.02
CA VAL A 153 -3.22 6.55 14.19
C VAL A 153 -2.75 7.21 15.47
N ARG A 154 -1.44 7.45 15.64
CA ARG A 154 -0.89 8.12 16.83
C ARG A 154 -1.44 9.53 17.02
N LYS A 155 -1.72 10.27 15.94
CA LYS A 155 -2.32 11.60 16.02
C LYS A 155 -3.72 11.54 16.65
N ARG A 156 -4.50 10.50 16.33
CA ARG A 156 -5.92 10.37 16.69
C ARG A 156 -6.17 9.52 17.93
N ASP A 157 -5.29 8.58 18.24
CA ASP A 157 -5.43 7.65 19.35
C ASP A 157 -4.05 7.24 19.89
N LYS A 158 -3.44 8.14 20.68
CA LYS A 158 -2.13 7.91 21.31
C LYS A 158 -2.17 6.74 22.28
N ASP A 159 -3.27 6.58 23.00
CA ASP A 159 -3.42 5.54 24.01
C ASP A 159 -3.45 4.16 23.38
N PHE A 160 -4.13 3.99 22.24
CA PHE A 160 -4.04 2.75 21.48
C PHE A 160 -2.59 2.42 21.07
N VAL A 161 -1.84 3.43 20.59
CA VAL A 161 -0.45 3.21 20.19
C VAL A 161 0.43 2.81 21.37
N ASN A 162 0.27 3.45 22.52
CA ASN A 162 1.11 3.19 23.69
C ASN A 162 0.70 1.92 24.44
N ASN A 163 -0.61 1.71 24.64
CA ASN A 163 -1.14 0.70 25.54
C ASN A 163 -1.57 -0.60 24.86
N VAL A 164 -1.84 -0.58 23.55
CA VAL A 164 -2.20 -1.77 22.76
C VAL A 164 -1.04 -2.14 21.85
N LEU A 165 -0.69 -1.30 20.87
CA LEU A 165 0.41 -1.60 19.95
C LEU A 165 1.76 -1.74 20.65
N GLY A 166 1.99 -0.96 21.71
CA GLY A 166 3.22 -1.03 22.51
C GLY A 166 3.46 -2.39 23.17
N LYS A 167 2.39 -3.17 23.42
CA LYS A 167 2.45 -4.47 24.10
C LYS A 167 2.56 -5.67 23.13
N ILE A 168 2.38 -5.45 21.84
CA ILE A 168 2.51 -6.51 20.83
C ILE A 168 3.98 -6.64 20.44
N GLU A 169 4.56 -7.81 20.71
CA GLU A 169 5.95 -8.15 20.39
C GLU A 169 6.11 -8.59 18.94
N ASP A 170 5.16 -9.36 18.41
CA ASP A 170 5.22 -9.85 17.03
C ASP A 170 4.97 -8.72 16.03
N ASP A 171 5.96 -8.46 15.19
CA ASP A 171 5.96 -7.33 14.26
C ASP A 171 4.85 -7.43 13.19
N GLY A 172 4.54 -8.65 12.75
CA GLY A 172 3.49 -8.90 11.75
C GLY A 172 2.09 -8.71 12.33
N GLU A 173 1.86 -9.19 13.55
CA GLU A 173 0.62 -8.95 14.31
C GLU A 173 0.46 -7.46 14.59
N LYS A 174 1.52 -6.79 15.07
CA LYS A 174 1.53 -5.35 15.34
C LYS A 174 1.17 -4.54 14.09
N SER A 175 1.70 -4.96 12.93
CA SER A 175 1.37 -4.37 11.63
C SER A 175 -0.11 -4.56 11.26
N CYS A 176 -0.64 -5.76 11.44
CA CYS A 176 -2.05 -6.07 11.16
C CYS A 176 -2.99 -5.29 12.10
N VAL A 177 -2.67 -5.21 13.39
CA VAL A 177 -3.46 -4.47 14.38
C VAL A 177 -3.42 -2.96 14.12
N LEU A 178 -2.26 -2.40 13.75
CA LEU A 178 -2.16 -1.00 13.35
C LEU A 178 -3.03 -0.71 12.10
N LEU A 179 -2.96 -1.59 11.10
CA LEU A 179 -3.75 -1.47 9.87
C LEU A 179 -5.25 -1.63 10.12
N ALA A 180 -5.65 -2.55 11.00
CA ALA A 180 -7.05 -2.73 11.37
C ALA A 180 -7.58 -1.46 12.05
N LYS A 181 -6.81 -0.85 12.96
CA LYS A 181 -7.18 0.42 13.60
C LYS A 181 -7.28 1.57 12.59
N PHE A 182 -6.33 1.67 11.66
CA PHE A 182 -6.42 2.63 10.57
C PHE A 182 -7.64 2.39 9.71
N GLY A 183 -7.90 1.15 9.28
CA GLY A 183 -9.06 0.78 8.46
C GLY A 183 -10.39 1.10 9.16
N PHE A 184 -10.46 0.91 10.48
CA PHE A 184 -11.62 1.32 11.29
C PHE A 184 -11.80 2.84 11.27
N MET A 185 -10.76 3.62 11.62
CA MET A 185 -10.81 5.09 11.60
C MET A 185 -11.18 5.60 10.20
N PHE A 186 -10.52 5.08 9.17
CA PHE A 186 -10.78 5.38 7.77
C PHE A 186 -12.24 5.12 7.38
N SER A 187 -12.81 4.00 7.83
CA SER A 187 -14.22 3.66 7.56
C SER A 187 -15.20 4.64 8.21
N VAL A 188 -14.90 5.12 9.43
CA VAL A 188 -15.73 6.12 10.11
C VAL A 188 -15.70 7.46 9.37
N GLU A 189 -14.51 7.92 8.98
CA GLU A 189 -14.34 9.17 8.23
C GLU A 189 -15.08 9.12 6.89
N LEU A 190 -14.94 8.01 6.14
CA LEU A 190 -15.70 7.82 4.90
C LEU A 190 -17.21 7.78 5.14
N ALA A 191 -17.67 7.13 6.21
CA ALA A 191 -19.09 6.99 6.50
C ALA A 191 -19.75 8.35 6.80
N HIS A 192 -19.08 9.24 7.54
CA HIS A 192 -19.60 10.59 7.80
C HIS A 192 -19.88 11.35 6.51
N VAL A 193 -18.96 11.27 5.55
CA VAL A 193 -19.14 11.95 4.26
C VAL A 193 -20.11 11.19 3.34
N ALA A 194 -20.13 9.86 3.40
CA ALA A 194 -21.07 9.04 2.64
C ALA A 194 -22.54 9.34 2.98
N MET A 195 -22.82 9.80 4.21
CA MET A 195 -24.16 10.21 4.63
C MET A 195 -24.66 11.52 3.98
N THR A 196 -23.79 12.29 3.34
CA THR A 196 -24.12 13.61 2.78
C THR A 196 -24.16 13.63 1.25
N VAL A 197 -23.94 12.50 0.61
CA VAL A 197 -23.91 12.34 -0.85
C VAL A 197 -24.87 11.24 -1.30
N GLU A 198 -25.36 11.32 -2.54
CA GLU A 198 -26.14 10.24 -3.16
C GLU A 198 -25.21 9.15 -3.69
N LEU A 199 -25.45 7.89 -3.31
CA LEU A 199 -24.56 6.73 -3.58
C LEU A 199 -25.14 5.71 -4.54
#